data_AF-A3YBK4-F1
#
_entry.id   AF-A3YBK4-F1
#
_cell.length_a   1.000
_cell.length_b   1.000
_cell.length_c   1.000
_cell.angle_alpha   90.00
_cell.angle_beta   90.00
_cell.angle_gamma   90.00
#
_symmetry.space_group_name_H-M   'P 1'
#
loop_
_entity.id
_entity.type
_entity.pdbx_description
1 polymer ?
#
loop_
_entity_poly.entity_id
_entity_poly.type
_entity_poly.pdbx_seq_one_letter_code
_entity_poly.pdbx_strand_id
1 'polypeptide(L)'
;MGILTDICMILALIASFQQGRYANQIPDFLTKFLPFCYRLIAFVALWNVLWFAARNIDYFWGQMSLVAGISTLLILMPLLDLEKFPKFLQGSFLTLIIERLASQMTGWNYVIVRIFLAACIVQYSTTLIKLNLS
;
A
#
# COMPACT_ATOMS: atom_id res chain seq x y z
N MET A 1 -8.72 -6.87 12.78
CA MET A 1 -8.48 -5.86 11.73
C MET A 1 -6.99 -5.67 11.43
N GLY A 2 -6.12 -5.45 12.42
CA GLY A 2 -4.69 -5.18 12.19
C GLY A 2 -3.93 -6.21 11.35
N ILE A 3 -4.17 -7.51 11.54
CA ILE A 3 -3.45 -8.59 10.83
C ILE A 3 -3.68 -8.54 9.29
N LEU A 4 -4.91 -8.29 8.84
CA LEU A 4 -5.21 -8.21 7.41
C LEU A 4 -4.50 -7.02 6.77
N THR A 5 -4.55 -5.86 7.44
CA THR A 5 -3.84 -4.66 7.02
C THR A 5 -2.33 -4.89 6.99
N ASP A 6 -1.78 -5.59 7.98
CA ASP A 6 -0.36 -5.90 8.08
C ASP A 6 0.10 -6.82 6.94
N ILE A 7 -0.67 -7.88 6.64
CA ILE A 7 -0.43 -8.73 5.47
C ILE A 7 -0.48 -7.91 4.17
N CYS A 8 -1.46 -7.01 4.02
CA CYS A 8 -1.54 -6.12 2.85
C CYS A 8 -0.36 -5.14 2.76
N MET A 9 0.11 -4.58 3.89
CA MET A 9 1.28 -3.71 3.93
C MET A 9 2.55 -4.49 3.58
N ILE A 10 2.74 -5.70 4.11
CA ILE A 10 3.87 -6.56 3.80
C ILE A 10 3.86 -6.92 2.30
N LEU A 11 2.70 -7.31 1.76
CA LEU A 11 2.56 -7.59 0.33
C LEU A 11 2.85 -6.36 -0.53
N ALA A 12 2.39 -5.17 -0.14
CA ALA A 12 2.70 -3.92 -0.84
C ALA A 12 4.20 -3.58 -0.75
N LEU A 13 4.85 -3.84 0.39
CA LEU A 13 6.29 -3.67 0.54
C LEU A 13 7.06 -4.61 -0.38
N ILE A 14 6.68 -5.89 -0.43
CA ILE A 14 7.27 -6.88 -1.34
C ILE A 14 7.05 -6.48 -2.80
N ALA A 15 5.84 -6.04 -3.15
CA ALA A 15 5.53 -5.52 -4.47
C ALA A 15 6.43 -4.35 -4.84
N SER A 16 6.68 -3.44 -3.89
CA SER A 16 7.54 -2.28 -4.11
C SER A 16 8.94 -2.68 -4.59
N PHE A 17 9.50 -3.79 -4.08
CA PHE A 17 10.82 -4.27 -4.46
C PHE A 17 10.92 -4.75 -5.93
N GLN A 18 9.80 -5.01 -6.61
CA GLN A 18 9.80 -5.27 -8.06
C GLN A 18 10.25 -4.06 -8.89
N GLN A 19 10.06 -2.84 -8.39
CA GLN A 19 10.29 -1.62 -9.17
C GLN A 19 11.76 -1.15 -9.18
N GLY A 20 12.72 -2.00 -8.81
CA GLY A 20 14.14 -1.64 -8.73
C GLY A 20 15.11 -2.78 -9.02
N ARG A 21 16.40 -2.57 -8.70
CA ARG A 21 17.51 -3.53 -8.92
C ARG A 21 17.29 -4.94 -8.35
N TYR A 22 16.31 -5.11 -7.45
CA TYR A 22 15.99 -6.37 -6.79
C TYR A 22 14.83 -7.14 -7.45
N ALA A 23 14.30 -6.67 -8.58
CA ALA A 23 13.24 -7.36 -9.33
C ALA A 23 13.60 -8.82 -9.66
N ASN A 24 14.87 -9.09 -9.97
CA ASN A 24 15.36 -10.44 -10.31
C ASN A 24 15.46 -11.40 -9.11
N GLN A 25 15.30 -10.92 -7.87
CA GLN A 25 15.32 -11.78 -6.67
C GLN A 25 13.92 -12.23 -6.24
N ILE A 26 12.86 -11.67 -6.83
CA ILE A 26 11.49 -12.04 -6.48
C ILE A 26 11.10 -13.28 -7.27
N PRO A 27 10.61 -14.36 -6.62
CA PRO A 27 10.23 -15.57 -7.31
C PRO A 27 9.08 -15.31 -8.30
N ASP A 28 9.16 -15.96 -9.46
CA ASP A 28 8.31 -15.70 -10.63
C ASP A 28 6.82 -16.08 -10.43
N PHE A 29 6.53 -16.81 -9.35
CA PHE A 29 5.16 -17.05 -8.89
C PHE A 29 4.56 -15.80 -8.23
N LEU A 30 5.36 -15.07 -7.44
CA LEU A 30 4.95 -13.85 -6.75
C LEU A 30 4.70 -12.73 -7.76
N THR A 31 5.49 -12.64 -8.83
CA THR A 31 5.29 -11.67 -9.91
C THR A 31 3.95 -11.83 -10.64
N LYS A 32 3.46 -13.06 -10.79
CA LYS A 32 2.14 -13.35 -11.39
C LYS A 32 0.98 -13.19 -10.42
N PHE A 33 1.22 -13.43 -9.12
CA PHE A 33 0.20 -13.38 -8.07
C PHE A 33 -0.05 -11.95 -7.54
N LEU A 34 0.99 -11.12 -7.46
CA LEU A 34 0.93 -9.75 -6.96
C LEU A 34 -0.09 -8.85 -7.68
N PRO A 35 -0.21 -8.85 -9.02
CA PRO A 35 -1.20 -8.05 -9.73
C PRO A 35 -2.64 -8.36 -9.32
N PHE A 36 -2.92 -9.62 -8.98
CA PHE A 36 -4.23 -10.06 -8.50
C PHE A 36 -4.50 -9.52 -7.08
N CYS A 37 -3.45 -9.47 -6.26
CA CYS A 37 -3.50 -8.95 -4.90
C CYS A 37 -3.62 -7.42 -4.86
N TYR A 38 -3.17 -6.68 -5.87
CA TYR A 38 -3.23 -5.22 -5.88
C TYR A 38 -4.65 -4.69 -5.68
N ARG A 39 -5.66 -5.30 -6.31
CA ARG A 39 -7.06 -4.88 -6.12
C ARG A 39 -7.53 -5.06 -4.68
N LEU A 40 -7.14 -6.18 -4.06
CA LEU A 40 -7.49 -6.50 -2.68
C LEU A 40 -6.74 -5.58 -1.71
N ILE A 41 -5.44 -5.33 -1.93
CA ILE A 41 -4.63 -4.39 -1.15
C ILE A 41 -5.20 -2.98 -1.24
N ALA A 42 -5.55 -2.51 -2.45
CA ALA A 42 -6.18 -1.21 -2.65
C ALA A 42 -7.51 -1.11 -1.90
N PHE A 43 -8.36 -2.12 -2.00
CA PHE A 43 -9.65 -2.15 -1.32
C PHE A 43 -9.48 -2.13 0.22
N VAL A 44 -8.57 -2.94 0.75
CA VAL A 44 -8.28 -2.98 2.19
C VAL A 44 -7.69 -1.67 2.67
N ALA A 45 -6.76 -1.05 1.91
CA ALA A 45 -6.19 0.24 2.25
C ALA A 45 -7.24 1.36 2.23
N LEU A 46 -8.10 1.40 1.21
CA LEU A 46 -9.22 2.36 1.11
C LEU A 46 -10.21 2.17 2.25
N TRP A 47 -10.57 0.93 2.57
CA TRP A 47 -11.41 0.61 3.71
C TRP A 47 -10.76 1.08 5.02
N ASN A 48 -9.46 0.85 5.18
CA ASN A 48 -8.74 1.23 6.40
C ASN A 48 -8.67 2.76 6.57
N VAL A 49 -8.52 3.52 5.49
CA VAL A 49 -8.54 4.99 5.52
C VAL A 49 -9.96 5.54 5.72
N LEU A 50 -10.92 5.10 4.91
CA LEU A 50 -12.28 5.67 4.92
C LEU A 50 -13.10 5.26 6.14
N TRP A 51 -12.92 4.03 6.63
CA TRP A 51 -13.74 3.51 7.73
C TRP A 51 -13.02 3.61 9.07
N PHE A 52 -11.80 3.07 9.16
CA PHE A 52 -11.11 2.95 10.44
C PHE A 52 -10.46 4.27 10.87
N ALA A 53 -9.75 4.95 9.97
CA ALA A 53 -9.14 6.24 10.30
C ALA A 53 -10.19 7.34 10.52
N ALA A 54 -11.26 7.39 9.71
CA ALA A 54 -12.33 8.36 9.90
C ALA A 54 -13.06 8.20 11.25
N ARG A 55 -13.19 6.97 11.76
CA ARG A 55 -13.81 6.71 13.07
C ARG A 55 -12.90 6.90 14.28
N ASN A 56 -11.58 6.83 14.09
CA ASN A 56 -10.61 6.87 15.18
C ASN A 56 -9.58 8.00 15.00
N ILE A 57 -9.94 9.07 14.29
CA ILE A 57 -8.99 10.14 13.89
C ILE A 57 -8.40 10.88 15.09
N ASP A 58 -9.16 10.94 16.19
CA ASP A 58 -8.75 11.53 17.47
C ASP A 58 -7.75 10.65 18.23
N TYR A 59 -7.65 9.37 17.87
CA TYR A 59 -6.68 8.45 18.44
C TYR A 59 -5.44 8.37 17.57
N PHE A 60 -4.28 8.30 18.22
CA PHE A 60 -2.98 8.04 17.57
C PHE A 60 -3.04 6.83 16.60
N TRP A 61 -3.86 5.83 16.95
CA TRP A 61 -4.15 4.65 16.13
C TRP A 61 -4.82 4.95 14.80
N GLY A 62 -5.79 5.87 14.75
CA GLY A 62 -6.44 6.25 13.50
C GLY A 62 -5.51 7.06 12.60
N GLN A 63 -4.69 7.95 13.18
CA GLN A 63 -3.69 8.70 12.41
C GLN A 63 -2.64 7.79 11.78
N MET A 64 -2.12 6.81 12.52
CA MET A 64 -1.17 5.83 11.97
C MET A 64 -1.80 4.92 10.93
N SER A 65 -3.06 4.51 11.12
CA SER A 65 -3.84 3.78 10.11
C SER A 65 -4.00 4.57 8.82
N LEU A 66 -4.24 5.88 8.93
CA LEU A 66 -4.40 6.78 7.79
C LEU A 66 -3.10 6.89 7.00
N VAL A 67 -1.99 7.16 7.69
CA VAL A 67 -0.67 7.27 7.07
C VAL A 67 -0.29 5.94 6.41
N ALA A 68 -0.45 4.81 7.11
CA ALA A 68 -0.16 3.49 6.56
C ALA A 68 -1.01 3.18 5.31
N GLY A 69 -2.32 3.46 5.35
CA GLY A 69 -3.22 3.21 4.23
C GLY A 69 -2.91 4.11 3.02
N ILE A 70 -2.61 5.39 3.25
CA ILE A 70 -2.19 6.30 2.18
C ILE A 70 -0.84 5.88 1.61
N SER A 71 0.16 5.56 2.44
CA SER A 71 1.46 5.06 1.97
C SER A 71 1.33 3.76 1.17
N THR A 72 0.45 2.86 1.57
CA THR A 72 0.16 1.62 0.84
C THR A 72 -0.43 1.93 -0.54
N LEU A 73 -1.41 2.84 -0.61
CA LEU A 73 -2.01 3.28 -1.88
C LEU A 73 -0.96 3.95 -2.78
N LEU A 74 -0.12 4.81 -2.22
CA LEU A 74 0.94 5.51 -2.93
C LEU A 74 1.98 4.55 -3.51
N ILE A 75 2.37 3.50 -2.79
CA ILE A 75 3.23 2.43 -3.32
C ILE A 75 2.52 1.68 -4.43
N LEU A 76 1.22 1.42 -4.29
CA LEU A 76 0.47 0.64 -5.26
C LEU A 76 0.26 1.38 -6.59
N MET A 77 0.15 2.71 -6.57
CA MET A 77 -0.11 3.55 -7.76
C MET A 77 0.87 3.30 -8.92
N PRO A 78 2.20 3.38 -8.74
CA PRO A 78 3.16 3.14 -9.82
C PRO A 78 3.30 1.65 -10.19
N LEU A 79 2.72 0.73 -9.41
CA LEU A 79 2.68 -0.72 -9.69
C LEU A 79 1.39 -1.14 -10.40
N LEU A 80 0.37 -0.28 -10.43
CA LEU A 80 -0.89 -0.55 -11.11
C LEU A 80 -0.73 -0.29 -12.61
N ASP A 81 -0.89 -1.37 -13.37
CA ASP A 81 -0.90 -1.36 -14.83
C ASP A 81 -2.21 -0.70 -15.32
N LEU A 82 -2.18 0.61 -15.56
CA LEU A 82 -3.34 1.41 -15.99
C LEU A 82 -3.94 0.91 -17.32
N GLU A 83 -3.15 0.19 -18.13
CA GLU A 83 -3.61 -0.44 -19.37
C GLU A 83 -4.66 -1.54 -19.14
N LYS A 84 -4.69 -2.15 -17.95
CA LYS A 84 -5.64 -3.21 -17.58
C LYS A 84 -6.92 -2.71 -16.92
N PHE A 85 -7.08 -1.39 -16.75
CA PHE A 85 -8.32 -0.83 -16.24
C PHE A 85 -9.44 -0.90 -17.28
N PRO A 86 -10.70 -1.12 -16.86
CA PRO A 86 -11.84 -1.11 -17.78
C PRO A 86 -11.89 0.23 -18.52
N LYS A 87 -12.15 0.19 -19.83
CA LYS A 87 -12.08 1.35 -20.76
C LYS A 87 -12.83 2.61 -20.28
N PHE A 88 -13.84 2.45 -19.42
CA PHE A 88 -14.58 3.55 -18.77
C PHE A 88 -13.72 4.42 -17.84
N LEU A 89 -12.69 3.86 -17.21
CA LEU A 89 -11.80 4.58 -16.31
C LEU A 89 -10.56 5.12 -17.04
N GLN A 90 -10.21 4.58 -18.22
CA GLN A 90 -8.99 4.93 -18.99
C GLN A 90 -8.89 6.38 -19.50
N GLY A 91 -9.89 7.22 -19.26
CA GLY A 91 -9.85 8.66 -19.57
C GLY A 91 -10.44 9.54 -18.46
N SER A 92 -10.63 8.98 -17.26
CA SER A 92 -11.21 9.74 -16.14
C SER A 92 -10.16 10.65 -15.48
N PHE A 93 -10.64 11.70 -14.82
CA PHE A 93 -9.79 12.59 -14.02
C PHE A 93 -8.97 11.81 -12.96
N LEU A 94 -9.52 10.68 -12.48
CA LEU A 94 -8.84 9.77 -11.56
C LEU A 94 -7.60 9.10 -12.16
N THR A 95 -7.65 8.61 -13.40
CA THR A 95 -6.47 7.98 -14.02
C THR A 95 -5.36 9.00 -14.27
N LEU A 96 -5.72 10.23 -14.66
CA LEU A 96 -4.77 11.34 -14.77
C LEU A 96 -4.10 11.69 -13.43
N ILE A 97 -4.88 11.72 -12.33
CA ILE A 97 -4.32 11.95 -11.00
C ILE A 97 -3.38 10.81 -10.60
N ILE A 98 -3.79 9.56 -10.82
CA ILE A 98 -2.98 8.37 -10.49
C ILE A 98 -1.67 8.38 -11.28
N GLU A 99 -1.71 8.66 -12.58
CA GLU A 99 -0.53 8.70 -13.44
C GLU A 99 0.41 9.85 -13.05
N ARG A 100 -0.14 11.02 -12.72
CA ARG A 100 0.63 12.16 -12.24
C ARG A 100 1.29 11.87 -10.88
N LEU A 101 0.56 11.26 -9.95
CA LEU A 101 1.12 10.82 -8.66
C LEU A 101 2.17 9.72 -8.85
N ALA A 102 1.92 8.75 -9.73
CA ALA A 102 2.86 7.69 -10.05
C ALA A 102 4.16 8.26 -10.63
N SER A 103 4.07 9.27 -11.49
CA SER A 103 5.26 9.95 -12.04
C SER A 103 6.06 10.70 -10.97
N GLN A 104 5.39 11.31 -9.98
CA GLN A 104 6.04 11.93 -8.81
C GLN A 104 6.63 10.91 -7.82
N MET A 105 6.12 9.68 -7.84
CA MET A 105 6.57 8.54 -7.05
C MET A 105 7.77 7.82 -7.69
N THR A 106 8.72 8.56 -8.25
CA THR A 106 9.96 8.03 -8.82
C THR A 106 11.19 8.51 -8.04
N GLY A 107 12.20 7.65 -7.90
CA GLY A 107 13.45 7.98 -7.20
C GLY A 107 13.36 7.99 -5.66
N TRP A 108 13.88 9.04 -5.02
CA TRP A 108 14.02 9.13 -3.56
C TRP A 108 12.69 9.17 -2.81
N ASN A 109 11.65 9.78 -3.39
CA ASN A 109 10.31 9.81 -2.80
C ASN A 109 9.76 8.40 -2.60
N TYR A 110 10.01 7.50 -3.55
CA TYR A 110 9.58 6.11 -3.46
C TYR A 110 10.27 5.36 -2.31
N VAL A 111 11.56 5.64 -2.08
CA VAL A 111 12.32 5.07 -0.96
C VAL A 111 11.78 5.56 0.38
N ILE A 112 11.46 6.85 0.49
CA ILE A 112 10.87 7.43 1.70
C ILE A 112 9.55 6.73 2.03
N VAL A 113 8.67 6.55 1.04
CA VAL A 113 7.37 5.88 1.26
C VAL A 113 7.55 4.43 1.69
N ARG A 114 8.55 3.70 1.15
CA ARG A 114 8.89 2.34 1.61
C ARG A 114 9.36 2.32 3.07
N ILE A 115 10.22 3.25 3.47
CA ILE A 115 10.68 3.36 4.86
C ILE A 115 9.52 3.66 5.79
N PHE A 116 8.62 4.58 5.39
CA PHE A 116 7.40 4.88 6.14
C PHE A 116 6.49 3.65 6.29
N LEU A 117 6.31 2.90 5.20
CA LEU A 117 5.51 1.67 5.23
C LEU A 117 6.14 0.61 6.13
N ALA A 118 7.46 0.42 6.07
CA ALA A 118 8.20 -0.49 6.94
C ALA A 118 8.08 -0.09 8.42
N ALA A 119 8.18 1.19 8.73
CA ALA A 119 7.95 1.71 10.07
C ALA A 119 6.51 1.44 10.55
N CYS A 120 5.51 1.60 9.68
CA CYS A 120 4.11 1.27 9.99
C CYS A 120 3.92 -0.22 10.29
N ILE A 121 4.54 -1.12 9.53
CA ILE A 121 4.51 -2.58 9.77
C ILE A 121 5.11 -2.90 11.13
N VAL A 122 6.31 -2.38 11.43
CA VAL A 122 6.97 -2.62 12.73
C VAL A 122 6.11 -2.10 13.88
N GLN A 123 5.51 -0.92 13.73
CA GLN A 123 4.67 -0.32 14.76
C GLN A 123 3.35 -1.09 14.96
N TYR A 124 2.72 -1.59 13.88
CA TYR A 124 1.54 -2.45 13.96
C TYR A 124 1.85 -3.80 14.61
N SER A 125 2.93 -4.46 14.17
CA SER A 125 3.39 -5.74 14.69
C SER A 125 3.74 -5.66 16.19
N THR A 126 4.50 -4.64 16.62
CA THR A 126 4.86 -4.46 18.03
C THR A 126 3.64 -4.24 18.93
N THR A 127 2.60 -3.59 18.42
CA THR A 127 1.40 -3.38 19.23
C THR A 127 0.51 -4.62 19.28
N LEU A 128 0.43 -5.38 18.19
CA LEU A 128 -0.22 -6.70 18.18
C LEU A 128 0.43 -7.63 19.22
N ILE A 129 1.77 -7.62 19.30
CA ILE A 129 2.51 -8.39 20.31
C ILE A 129 2.16 -7.92 21.72
N LYS A 130 2.13 -6.61 21.98
CA LYS A 130 1.74 -6.06 23.29
C LYS A 130 0.31 -6.41 23.69
N LEU A 131 -0.62 -6.40 22.74
CA LEU A 131 -2.02 -6.76 22.99
C LEU A 131 -2.23 -8.26 23.21
N ASN A 132 -1.35 -9.11 22.67
CA ASN A 132 -1.43 -10.56 22.85
C ASN A 132 -0.66 -11.07 24.10
N LEU A 133 0.23 -10.23 24.67
CA LEU A 133 0.96 -10.51 25.91
C LEU A 133 0.32 -9.88 27.15
N SER A 134 -0.73 -9.08 26.99
CA SER A 134 -1.53 -8.48 28.06
C SER A 134 -2.82 -9.26 28.29
#